data_AF-E1X365-F1
#
_entry.id   AF-E1X365-F1
#
_cell.length_a   1.000
_cell.length_b   1.000
_cell.length_c   1.000
_cell.angle_alpha   90.00
_cell.angle_beta   90.00
_cell.angle_gamma   90.00
#
_symmetry.space_group_name_H-M   'P 1'
#
loop_
_entity.id
_entity.type
_entity.pdbx_description
1 polymer ?
#
loop_
_entity_poly.entity_id
_entity_poly.type
_entity_poly.pdbx_seq_one_letter_code
_entity_poly.pdbx_strand_id
1 'polypeptide(L)'
;MVDLHSILADHRSKSADESAKLSDSHNANPTISKIPDIFFDQILTHFKLTRVEIMVLMYLYRRVWCRPNLYKEHGISQLMSHTEMAKHLGINLEDIYQSLRSLEDYNFISTIRSGQYFVRKYFTKDFDEHFGQTYDDFEI
;
A
#
# COMPACT_ATOMS: atom_id res chain seq x y z
N MET A 1 -1.15 25.62 -44.94
CA MET A 1 -2.31 24.70 -45.06
C MET A 1 -1.82 23.37 -44.51
N VAL A 2 -2.32 22.96 -43.34
CA VAL A 2 -1.75 21.81 -42.60
C VAL A 2 -2.38 20.53 -43.16
N ASP A 3 -1.54 19.60 -43.60
CA ASP A 3 -1.94 18.35 -44.27
C ASP A 3 -2.52 17.34 -43.26
N LEU A 4 -3.65 16.72 -43.62
CA LEU A 4 -4.36 15.75 -42.78
C LEU A 4 -3.46 14.55 -42.42
N HIS A 5 -2.51 14.20 -43.29
CA HIS A 5 -1.54 13.13 -43.07
C HIS A 5 -0.52 13.47 -41.97
N SER A 6 -0.20 14.76 -41.79
CA SER A 6 0.70 15.21 -40.72
C SER A 6 0.07 15.07 -39.34
N ILE A 7 -1.26 15.22 -39.24
CA ILE A 7 -2.02 15.07 -38.00
C ILE A 7 -2.18 13.58 -37.64
N LEU A 8 -2.36 12.72 -38.64
CA LEU A 8 -2.49 11.27 -38.44
C LEU A 8 -1.15 10.59 -38.10
N ALA A 9 -0.02 11.15 -38.53
CA ALA A 9 1.31 10.64 -38.23
C ALA A 9 1.71 10.88 -36.75
N ASP A 10 1.37 12.03 -36.17
CA ASP A 10 1.63 12.34 -34.75
C ASP A 10 0.81 11.46 -33.79
N HIS A 11 -0.29 10.87 -34.27
CA HIS A 11 -1.18 10.02 -33.47
C HIS A 11 -0.93 8.51 -33.59
N ARG A 12 0.11 8.08 -34.33
CA ARG A 12 0.43 6.65 -34.52
C ARG A 12 1.86 6.28 -34.17
N SER A 13 2.25 6.48 -32.91
CA SER A 13 3.26 5.61 -32.29
C SER A 13 3.29 5.74 -30.77
N LYS A 14 2.50 4.91 -30.08
CA LYS A 14 2.90 4.30 -28.79
C LYS A 14 1.94 3.17 -28.41
N SER A 15 2.10 2.04 -29.10
CA SER A 15 1.63 0.74 -28.65
C SER A 15 2.86 -0.11 -28.33
N ALA A 16 3.43 0.11 -27.15
CA ALA A 16 4.36 -0.77 -26.43
C ALA A 16 4.71 -0.10 -25.08
N ASP A 17 4.41 -0.78 -23.98
CA ASP A 17 4.75 -0.46 -22.59
C ASP A 17 4.46 0.96 -22.10
N GLU A 18 3.27 1.14 -21.51
CA GLU A 18 3.06 2.19 -20.51
C GLU A 18 2.49 1.54 -19.24
N SER A 19 3.42 1.12 -18.39
CA SER A 19 3.27 1.19 -16.94
C SER A 19 2.48 2.45 -16.59
N ALA A 20 1.37 2.28 -15.89
CA ALA A 20 0.42 3.33 -15.58
C ALA A 20 1.14 4.62 -15.16
N LYS A 21 0.91 5.65 -15.97
CA LYS A 21 1.46 7.00 -15.84
C LYS A 21 1.17 7.57 -14.45
N LEU A 22 2.15 7.52 -13.56
CA LEU A 22 2.25 8.34 -12.34
C LEU A 22 2.75 9.75 -12.68
N SER A 23 2.20 10.36 -13.72
CA SER A 23 2.57 11.70 -14.15
C SER A 23 1.35 12.61 -14.13
N ASP A 24 1.00 13.08 -12.94
CA ASP A 24 0.51 14.43 -12.78
C ASP A 24 1.09 15.03 -11.50
N SER A 25 2.00 15.97 -11.74
CA SER A 25 2.75 16.75 -10.76
C SER A 25 1.88 17.90 -10.28
N HIS A 26 1.59 17.94 -8.98
CA HIS A 26 1.55 19.13 -8.09
C HIS A 26 0.79 18.77 -6.80
N ASN A 27 1.50 18.65 -5.67
CA ASN A 27 0.93 18.69 -4.31
C ASN A 27 -0.31 17.82 -4.04
N ALA A 28 -0.40 16.64 -4.63
CA ALA A 28 -1.40 15.67 -4.24
C ALA A 28 -0.90 14.92 -3.00
N ASN A 29 -0.75 15.61 -1.86
CA ASN A 29 -0.78 14.90 -0.58
C ASN A 29 -2.20 14.36 -0.46
N PRO A 30 -2.46 13.06 -0.67
CA PRO A 30 -3.79 12.55 -0.47
C PRO A 30 -4.20 12.88 0.97
N THR A 31 -5.36 13.52 1.10
CA THR A 31 -5.97 13.65 2.43
C THR A 31 -6.08 12.25 3.01
N ILE A 32 -6.01 12.11 4.34
CA ILE A 32 -6.06 10.80 5.02
C ILE A 32 -7.29 9.97 4.59
N SER A 33 -8.36 10.64 4.13
CA SER A 33 -9.57 10.07 3.54
C SER A 33 -9.40 9.43 2.15
N LYS A 34 -8.39 9.81 1.35
CA LYS A 34 -8.12 9.30 -0.01
C LYS A 34 -7.19 8.09 -0.03
N ILE A 35 -6.51 7.78 1.07
CA ILE A 35 -5.62 6.61 1.17
C ILE A 35 -6.38 5.28 0.97
N PRO A 36 -7.61 5.12 1.50
CA PRO A 36 -8.46 3.98 1.14
C PRO A 36 -8.73 3.87 -0.37
N ASP A 37 -8.88 4.98 -1.10
CA ASP A 37 -9.13 4.94 -2.54
C ASP A 37 -7.92 4.38 -3.30
N ILE A 38 -6.70 4.78 -2.91
CA ILE A 38 -5.45 4.22 -3.46
C ILE A 38 -5.41 2.69 -3.26
N PHE A 39 -5.87 2.21 -2.10
CA PHE A 39 -5.94 0.78 -1.83
C PHE A 39 -6.88 0.06 -2.81
N PHE A 40 -8.10 0.57 -3.02
CA PHE A 40 -9.07 -0.09 -3.89
C PHE A 40 -8.71 0.02 -5.38
N ASP A 41 -8.27 1.20 -5.82
CA ASP A 41 -8.06 1.49 -7.23
C ASP A 41 -6.73 0.95 -7.75
N GLN A 42 -5.69 0.93 -6.92
CA GLN A 42 -4.32 0.60 -7.34
C GLN A 42 -3.82 -0.69 -6.70
N ILE A 43 -3.95 -0.83 -5.37
CA ILE A 43 -3.40 -2.03 -4.70
C ILE A 43 -4.19 -3.29 -5.08
N LEU A 44 -5.52 -3.26 -5.00
CA LEU A 44 -6.33 -4.44 -5.34
C LEU A 44 -6.33 -4.80 -6.83
N THR A 45 -5.99 -3.86 -7.71
CA THR A 45 -5.89 -4.11 -9.15
C THR A 45 -4.55 -4.73 -9.52
N HIS A 46 -3.47 -4.40 -8.80
CA HIS A 46 -2.12 -4.91 -9.04
C HIS A 46 -1.76 -6.18 -8.25
N PHE A 47 -2.35 -6.38 -7.07
CA PHE A 47 -2.02 -7.51 -6.18
C PHE A 47 -3.21 -8.45 -6.00
N LYS A 48 -2.96 -9.76 -6.13
CA LYS A 48 -3.97 -10.79 -5.91
C LYS A 48 -4.13 -11.11 -4.43
N LEU A 49 -4.69 -10.17 -3.67
CA LEU A 49 -4.98 -10.35 -2.26
C LEU A 49 -6.29 -11.12 -2.05
N THR A 50 -6.22 -12.13 -1.20
CA THR A 50 -7.37 -12.82 -0.63
C THR A 50 -8.11 -11.92 0.35
N ARG A 51 -9.37 -12.28 0.64
CA ARG A 51 -10.17 -11.57 1.64
C ARG A 51 -9.48 -11.50 3.01
N VAL A 52 -8.80 -12.56 3.43
CA VAL A 52 -8.11 -12.64 4.72
C VAL A 52 -6.92 -11.68 4.75
N GLU A 53 -6.09 -11.67 3.71
CA GLU A 53 -4.96 -10.75 3.60
C GLU A 53 -5.41 -9.29 3.62
N ILE A 54 -6.49 -8.95 2.89
CA ILE A 54 -7.08 -7.60 2.92
C ILE A 54 -7.49 -7.23 4.34
N MET A 55 -8.15 -8.14 5.07
CA MET A 55 -8.58 -7.88 6.44
C MET A 55 -7.39 -7.67 7.39
N VAL A 56 -6.34 -8.49 7.28
CA VAL A 56 -5.13 -8.36 8.10
C VAL A 56 -4.39 -7.06 7.78
N LEU A 57 -4.17 -6.75 6.51
CA LEU A 57 -3.50 -5.52 6.07
C LEU A 57 -4.25 -4.28 6.56
N MET A 58 -5.57 -4.24 6.34
CA MET A 58 -6.40 -3.11 6.78
C MET A 58 -6.45 -3.00 8.31
N TYR A 59 -6.42 -4.11 9.04
CA TYR A 59 -6.35 -4.10 10.49
C TYR A 59 -5.05 -3.45 10.98
N LEU A 60 -3.91 -3.89 10.45
CA LEU A 60 -2.59 -3.32 10.77
C LEU A 60 -2.52 -1.85 10.39
N TYR A 61 -2.94 -1.51 9.17
CA TYR A 61 -2.98 -0.14 8.67
C TYR A 61 -3.78 0.79 9.60
N ARG A 62 -4.99 0.38 10.01
CA ARG A 62 -5.81 1.20 10.92
C ARG A 62 -5.18 1.34 12.31
N ARG A 63 -4.45 0.33 12.79
CA ARG A 63 -3.73 0.40 14.08
C ARG A 63 -2.59 1.40 14.05
N VAL A 64 -1.92 1.54 12.92
CA VAL A 64 -0.80 2.48 12.75
C VAL A 64 -1.29 3.88 12.39
N TRP A 65 -2.11 4.00 11.36
CA TRP A 65 -2.38 5.27 10.70
C TRP A 65 -3.69 5.94 11.12
N CYS A 66 -4.63 5.19 11.71
CA CYS A 66 -5.95 5.71 12.09
C CYS A 66 -6.19 5.75 13.61
N ARG A 67 -5.28 5.23 14.42
CA ARG A 67 -5.39 5.19 15.89
C ARG A 67 -4.21 5.92 16.55
N PRO A 68 -4.31 6.28 17.84
CA PRO A 68 -3.17 6.78 18.59
C PRO A 68 -2.05 5.72 18.59
N ASN A 69 -0.92 6.07 17.98
CA ASN A 69 0.27 5.23 17.90
C ASN A 69 1.48 6.16 18.04
N LEU A 70 2.32 5.90 19.04
CA LEU A 70 3.49 6.72 19.36
C LEU A 70 4.52 6.73 18.23
N TYR A 71 4.55 5.67 17.42
CA TYR A 71 5.50 5.51 16.31
C TYR A 71 4.82 5.66 14.95
N LYS A 72 3.67 6.34 14.90
CA LYS A 72 2.90 6.52 13.67
C LYS A 72 3.73 7.19 12.57
N GLU A 73 4.59 8.14 12.90
CA GLU A 73 5.45 8.83 11.94
C GLU A 73 6.41 7.86 11.23
N HIS A 74 6.86 6.81 11.92
CA HIS A 74 7.72 5.76 11.37
C HIS A 74 6.93 4.55 10.83
N GLY A 75 5.59 4.56 10.87
CA GLY A 75 4.77 3.44 10.38
C GLY A 75 4.79 2.17 11.25
N ILE A 76 5.29 2.22 12.48
CA ILE A 76 5.44 1.03 13.32
C ILE A 76 4.20 0.78 14.18
N SER A 77 3.61 -0.41 14.13
CA SER A 77 2.50 -0.77 15.01
C SER A 77 2.94 -0.98 16.46
N GLN A 78 2.01 -0.80 17.40
CA GLN A 78 2.22 -1.29 18.76
C GLN A 78 2.32 -2.84 18.77
N LEU A 79 3.00 -3.36 19.80
CA LEU A 79 3.07 -4.80 20.04
C LEU A 79 1.65 -5.35 20.34
N MET A 80 1.25 -6.41 19.66
CA MET A 80 -0.05 -7.05 19.86
C MET A 80 0.03 -8.56 19.69
N SER A 81 -0.88 -9.28 20.34
CA SER A 81 -0.96 -10.73 20.20
C SER A 81 -1.64 -11.12 18.89
N HIS A 82 -1.09 -12.10 18.18
CA HIS A 82 -1.75 -12.70 17.01
C HIS A 82 -3.08 -13.37 17.38
N THR A 83 -3.19 -13.91 18.61
CA THR A 83 -4.45 -14.51 19.08
C THR A 83 -5.54 -13.45 19.30
N GLU A 84 -5.15 -12.25 19.73
CA GLU A 84 -6.07 -11.13 19.85
C GLU A 84 -6.53 -10.63 18.47
N MET A 85 -5.59 -10.52 17.52
CA MET A 85 -5.90 -10.18 16.13
C MET A 85 -6.86 -11.20 15.50
N ALA A 86 -6.56 -12.49 15.64
CA ALA A 86 -7.41 -13.58 15.15
C ALA A 86 -8.83 -13.49 15.74
N LYS A 87 -8.94 -13.29 17.06
CA LYS A 87 -10.23 -13.12 17.75
C LYS A 87 -10.98 -11.88 17.28
N HIS A 88 -10.29 -10.75 17.10
CA HIS A 88 -10.90 -9.49 16.68
C HIS A 88 -11.41 -9.56 15.23
N LEU A 89 -10.70 -10.28 14.36
CA LEU A 89 -11.08 -10.45 12.96
C LEU A 89 -12.04 -11.63 12.72
N GLY A 90 -12.17 -12.54 13.70
CA GLY A 90 -12.95 -13.77 13.52
C GLY A 90 -12.30 -14.74 12.53
N ILE A 91 -10.98 -14.78 12.50
CA ILE A 91 -10.16 -15.54 11.55
C ILE A 91 -9.33 -16.56 12.33
N ASN A 92 -9.06 -17.73 11.75
CA ASN A 92 -8.20 -18.73 12.39
C ASN A 92 -6.77 -18.22 12.53
N LEU A 93 -6.10 -18.64 13.60
CA LEU A 93 -4.74 -18.19 13.89
C LEU A 93 -3.73 -18.59 12.79
N GLU A 94 -3.91 -19.76 12.19
CA GLU A 94 -3.07 -20.24 11.09
C GLU A 94 -3.21 -19.35 9.84
N ASP A 95 -4.44 -18.95 9.50
CA ASP A 95 -4.71 -18.04 8.39
C ASP A 95 -4.11 -16.65 8.64
N ILE A 96 -4.07 -16.18 9.90
CA ILE A 96 -3.38 -14.94 10.29
C ILE A 96 -1.88 -15.07 10.01
N TYR A 97 -1.25 -16.17 10.43
CA TYR A 97 0.19 -16.37 10.18
C TYR A 97 0.51 -16.43 8.70
N GLN A 98 -0.28 -17.17 7.92
CA GLN A 98 -0.08 -17.26 6.49
C GLN A 98 -0.28 -15.90 5.80
N SER A 99 -1.31 -15.15 6.20
CA SER A 99 -1.57 -13.81 5.65
C SER A 99 -0.46 -12.82 5.98
N LEU A 100 0.07 -12.84 7.21
CA LEU A 100 1.18 -11.97 7.60
C LEU A 100 2.42 -12.24 6.75
N ARG A 101 2.75 -13.52 6.53
CA ARG A 101 3.85 -13.91 5.64
C ARG A 101 3.64 -13.41 4.21
N SER A 102 2.46 -13.65 3.64
CA SER A 102 2.17 -13.21 2.28
C SER A 102 2.18 -11.69 2.13
N LEU A 103 1.69 -10.94 3.11
CA LEU A 103 1.76 -9.48 3.12
C LEU A 103 3.20 -8.95 3.24
N GLU A 104 4.06 -9.67 3.95
CA GLU A 104 5.50 -9.38 4.03
C GLU A 104 6.20 -9.70 2.70
N ASP A 105 5.86 -10.81 2.04
CA ASP A 105 6.38 -11.14 0.70
C ASP A 105 6.01 -10.08 -0.36
N TYR A 106 4.82 -9.46 -0.22
CA TYR A 106 4.41 -8.33 -1.06
C TYR A 106 5.02 -6.98 -0.66
N ASN A 107 5.83 -6.93 0.41
CA ASN A 107 6.43 -5.72 0.97
C ASN A 107 5.42 -4.66 1.46
N PHE A 108 4.17 -5.06 1.76
CA PHE A 108 3.19 -4.17 2.39
C PHE A 108 3.53 -3.88 3.85
N ILE A 109 4.10 -4.87 4.51
CA ILE A 109 4.55 -4.82 5.90
C ILE A 109 5.95 -5.41 6.03
N SER A 110 6.63 -5.12 7.13
CA SER A 110 7.84 -5.82 7.53
C SER A 110 7.79 -6.13 9.02
N THR A 111 8.16 -7.35 9.40
CA THR A 111 8.14 -7.79 10.79
C THR A 111 9.38 -7.26 11.51
N ILE A 112 9.18 -6.33 12.45
CA ILE A 112 10.26 -5.84 13.32
C ILE A 112 10.50 -6.85 14.44
N ARG A 113 9.42 -7.31 15.06
CA ARG A 113 9.39 -8.42 16.03
C ARG A 113 7.99 -9.02 16.06
N SER A 114 7.86 -10.25 16.54
CA SER A 114 6.56 -10.94 16.64
C SER A 114 5.49 -10.03 17.29
N GLY A 115 4.40 -9.76 16.56
CA GLY A 115 3.31 -8.89 17.00
C GLY A 115 3.53 -7.39 16.80
N GLN A 116 4.65 -6.95 16.23
CA GLN A 116 4.94 -5.56 15.88
C GLN A 116 5.46 -5.45 14.44
N TYR A 117 4.77 -4.66 13.64
CA TYR A 117 5.00 -4.57 12.20
C TYR A 117 5.27 -3.14 11.80
N PHE A 118 6.23 -2.95 10.90
CA PHE A 118 6.30 -1.78 10.06
C PHE A 118 5.22 -1.88 8.99
N VAL A 119 4.42 -0.83 8.80
CA VAL A 119 3.29 -0.78 7.87
C VAL A 119 3.40 0.50 7.05
N ARG A 120 3.54 0.34 5.73
CA ARG A 120 3.64 1.47 4.80
C ARG A 120 2.36 2.29 4.78
N LYS A 121 2.50 3.61 4.64
CA LYS A 121 1.36 4.53 4.58
C LYS A 121 0.61 4.42 3.27
N TYR A 122 1.32 4.25 2.16
CA TYR A 122 0.71 4.07 0.84
C TYR A 122 0.85 2.65 0.31
N PHE A 123 0.98 1.69 1.23
CA PHE A 123 1.06 0.25 0.99
C PHE A 123 2.33 -0.21 0.26
N THR A 124 2.80 0.47 -0.78
CA THR A 124 4.04 0.10 -1.49
C THR A 124 5.12 1.17 -1.36
N LYS A 125 6.37 0.76 -1.57
CA LYS A 125 7.52 1.68 -1.62
C LYS A 125 7.36 2.73 -2.73
N ASP A 126 6.95 2.29 -3.93
CA ASP A 126 6.78 3.18 -5.08
C ASP A 126 5.75 4.28 -4.79
N PHE A 127 4.65 3.97 -4.09
CA PHE A 127 3.68 4.99 -3.70
C PHE A 127 4.18 5.85 -2.54
N ASP A 128 4.89 5.27 -1.57
CA ASP A 128 5.54 6.05 -0.52
C ASP A 128 6.47 7.11 -1.13
N GLU A 129 7.32 6.73 -2.08
CA GLU A 129 8.21 7.66 -2.80
C GLU A 129 7.42 8.67 -3.63
N HIS A 130 6.41 8.22 -4.38
CA HIS A 130 5.59 9.08 -5.23
C HIS A 130 4.86 10.18 -4.42
N PHE A 131 4.38 9.85 -3.23
CA PHE A 131 3.69 10.78 -2.34
C PHE A 131 4.62 11.44 -1.29
N GLY A 132 5.94 11.26 -1.42
CA GLY A 132 6.94 11.89 -0.55
C GLY A 132 6.92 11.42 0.90
N GLN A 133 6.47 10.19 1.15
CA GLN A 133 6.55 9.55 2.46
C GLN A 133 7.91 8.89 2.64
N THR A 134 8.68 9.38 3.60
CA THR A 134 9.96 8.80 4.03
C THR A 134 9.82 8.24 5.45
N TYR A 135 10.72 7.35 5.83
CA TYR A 135 10.78 6.75 7.17
C TYR A 135 12.23 6.80 7.65
N ASP A 136 12.48 7.41 8.80
CA ASP A 136 13.84 7.71 9.27
C ASP A 136 14.75 6.48 9.45
N ASP A 137 14.19 5.30 9.78
CA ASP A 137 14.95 4.11 10.20
C ASP A 137 14.54 2.79 9.49
N PHE A 138 13.69 2.84 8.45
CA PHE A 138 13.07 1.63 7.85
C PHE A 138 13.26 1.48 6.34
N GLU A 139 14.20 2.22 5.74
CA GLU A 139 14.68 1.93 4.38
C GLU A 139 15.66 0.75 4.42
N ILE A 140 15.13 -0.47 4.29
CA ILE A 140 15.90 -1.67 3.92
C ILE A 140 15.76 -1.87 2.40
#